data_AF-A0A7W9U7N6-F1
#
_entry.id   AF-A0A7W9U7N6-F1
#
_cell.length_a   1.000
_cell.length_b   1.000
_cell.length_c   1.000
_cell.angle_alpha   90.00
_cell.angle_beta   90.00
_cell.angle_gamma   90.00
#
_symmetry.space_group_name_H-M   'P 1'
#
loop_
_entity.id
_entity.type
_entity.pdbx_description
1 polymer ?
#
loop_
_entity_poly.entity_id
_entity_poly.type
_entity_poly.pdbx_seq_one_letter_code
_entity_poly.pdbx_strand_id
1 'polypeptide(L)'
;MIRPVVACRTTTLLKRGLPLLAGLVLACAATGAGAAPSTFGPVIGSALLCRSQLDNAYFHAYLTESFGPAYKREGGAYWFRTEASLWGSKVEQVMVSDDTSAVVFVAAILEAKPDELEKSVRAAVGTPFRAADGSRYPLRKSIPGSTIAYANDKSKIYCAKFKPLSGPQSTPQSIR
;
A
#
# COMPACT_ATOMS: atom_id res chain seq x y z
N MET A 1 17.68 -8.19 29.72
CA MET A 1 16.23 -8.20 30.03
C MET A 1 15.55 -9.08 28.99
N ILE A 2 15.64 -10.40 29.19
CA ILE A 2 14.57 -11.32 29.63
C ILE A 2 13.53 -11.55 28.52
N ARG A 3 13.74 -12.63 27.76
CA ARG A 3 12.80 -13.22 26.79
C ARG A 3 11.70 -13.96 27.58
N PRO A 4 10.42 -13.88 27.21
CA PRO A 4 9.41 -14.71 27.85
C PRO A 4 9.52 -16.16 27.37
N VAL A 5 9.42 -17.04 28.36
CA VAL A 5 9.49 -18.50 28.33
C VAL A 5 8.29 -19.08 27.58
N VAL A 6 8.57 -19.96 26.61
CA VAL A 6 7.58 -20.83 25.97
C VAL A 6 7.24 -21.96 26.95
N ALA A 7 6.03 -21.93 27.50
CA ALA A 7 5.49 -23.03 28.30
C ALA A 7 4.87 -24.09 27.37
N CYS A 8 5.59 -25.18 27.17
CA CYS A 8 5.09 -26.41 26.58
C CYS A 8 4.31 -27.18 27.66
N ARG A 9 3.01 -27.45 27.45
CA ARG A 9 2.21 -28.33 28.33
C ARG A 9 1.83 -29.59 27.57
N THR A 10 2.39 -30.71 28.02
CA THR A 10 2.20 -32.05 27.44
C THR A 10 1.09 -32.81 28.17
N THR A 11 0.10 -33.25 27.39
CA THR A 11 -0.72 -34.50 27.47
C THR A 11 -1.29 -35.04 28.79
N THR A 12 -2.61 -35.28 28.76
CA THR A 12 -3.19 -36.58 29.19
C THR A 12 -4.26 -37.04 28.18
N LEU A 13 -4.04 -38.21 27.58
CA LEU A 13 -4.93 -38.96 26.68
C LEU A 13 -5.74 -40.00 27.49
N LEU A 14 -7.03 -40.16 27.22
CA LEU A 14 -7.80 -41.39 27.48
C LEU A 14 -9.01 -41.43 26.51
N LYS A 15 -8.87 -42.02 25.31
CA LYS A 15 -9.30 -43.37 24.89
C LYS A 15 -10.82 -43.70 25.03
N ARG A 16 -11.55 -43.72 23.91
CA ARG A 16 -12.15 -44.93 23.25
C ARG A 16 -13.24 -44.57 22.23
N GLY A 17 -13.11 -45.09 21.00
CA GLY A 17 -14.16 -45.12 19.96
C GLY A 17 -13.60 -45.06 18.53
N LEU A 18 -13.62 -46.18 17.82
CA LEU A 18 -13.04 -46.47 16.48
C LEU A 18 -14.19 -46.54 15.43
N PRO A 19 -13.96 -46.66 14.10
CA PRO A 19 -13.34 -45.77 13.11
C PRO A 19 -14.30 -45.44 11.92
N LEU A 20 -14.00 -44.42 11.10
CA LEU A 20 -14.30 -44.48 9.65
C LEU A 20 -13.39 -43.51 8.86
N LEU A 21 -12.86 -43.99 7.75
CA LEU A 21 -11.91 -43.31 6.86
C LEU A 21 -12.58 -42.21 6.00
N ALA A 22 -11.96 -41.01 5.96
CA ALA A 22 -11.79 -40.08 4.83
C ALA A 22 -11.18 -38.78 5.43
N GLY A 23 -9.88 -38.46 5.31
CA GLY A 23 -9.22 -37.96 4.10
C GLY A 23 -9.83 -36.60 3.70
N LEU A 24 -9.18 -35.45 3.58
CA LEU A 24 -7.78 -35.02 3.62
C LEU A 24 -7.85 -33.47 3.58
N VAL A 25 -7.06 -32.78 4.41
CA VAL A 25 -6.63 -31.36 4.28
C VAL A 25 -7.70 -30.26 4.44
N LEU A 26 -7.89 -29.84 5.69
CA LEU A 26 -8.31 -28.48 6.01
C LEU A 26 -7.07 -27.57 5.90
N ALA A 27 -6.78 -27.09 4.69
CA ALA A 27 -5.77 -26.06 4.49
C ALA A 27 -6.31 -24.74 5.05
N CYS A 28 -6.04 -24.47 6.33
CA CYS A 28 -6.06 -23.11 6.84
C CYS A 28 -5.03 -22.30 6.04
N ALA A 29 -5.49 -21.62 4.99
CA ALA A 29 -4.77 -20.49 4.42
C ALA A 29 -4.73 -19.39 5.49
N ALA A 30 -3.83 -19.53 6.45
CA ALA A 30 -3.32 -18.40 7.18
C ALA A 30 -2.59 -17.56 6.13
N THR A 31 -3.30 -16.61 5.52
CA THR A 31 -2.68 -15.47 4.84
C THR A 31 -1.95 -14.70 5.92
N GLY A 32 -0.74 -15.16 6.27
CA GLY A 32 0.18 -14.40 7.07
C GLY A 32 0.44 -13.12 6.29
N ALA A 33 0.15 -11.98 6.92
CA ALA A 33 0.73 -10.73 6.48
C ALA A 33 2.25 -10.92 6.57
N GLY A 34 2.87 -11.26 5.42
CA GLY A 34 4.31 -11.36 5.32
C GLY A 34 4.92 -10.03 5.73
N ALA A 35 6.07 -10.07 6.40
CA ALA A 35 6.85 -8.86 6.60
C ALA A 35 7.06 -8.20 5.23
N ALA A 36 6.81 -6.89 5.14
CA ALA A 36 6.91 -6.18 3.87
C ALA A 36 8.28 -6.42 3.23
N PRO A 37 8.33 -6.67 1.90
CA PRO A 37 9.61 -6.88 1.23
C PRO A 37 10.50 -5.64 1.37
N SER A 38 11.82 -5.82 1.36
CA SER A 38 12.78 -4.71 1.45
C SER A 38 12.63 -3.70 0.31
N THR A 39 12.05 -4.12 -0.82
CA THR A 39 11.70 -3.29 -1.97
C THR A 39 10.45 -2.43 -1.77
N PHE A 40 9.68 -2.63 -0.71
CA PHE A 40 8.44 -1.87 -0.45
C PHE A 40 8.68 -0.37 -0.37
N GLY A 41 9.69 0.05 0.40
CA GLY A 41 10.07 1.47 0.51
C GLY A 41 10.41 2.09 -0.83
N PRO A 42 11.38 1.54 -1.58
CA PRO A 42 11.73 2.02 -2.91
C PRO A 42 10.59 1.99 -3.93
N VAL A 43 9.78 0.92 -3.99
CA VAL A 43 8.72 0.74 -5.00
C VAL A 43 7.50 1.59 -4.68
N ILE A 44 6.87 1.36 -3.52
CA ILE A 44 5.64 2.06 -3.14
C ILE A 44 5.95 3.50 -2.74
N GLY A 45 7.04 3.76 -2.02
CA GLY A 45 7.44 5.12 -1.65
C GLY A 45 7.71 6.01 -2.88
N SER A 46 8.41 5.51 -3.91
CA SER A 46 8.65 6.29 -5.13
C SER A 46 7.37 6.54 -5.92
N ALA A 47 6.48 5.55 -5.99
CA ALA A 47 5.17 5.68 -6.63
C ALA A 47 4.31 6.75 -5.93
N LEU A 48 4.21 6.70 -4.60
CA LEU A 48 3.46 7.66 -3.80
C LEU A 48 3.99 9.09 -3.95
N LEU A 49 5.30 9.25 -4.13
CA LEU A 49 5.94 10.55 -4.37
C LEU A 49 5.86 11.04 -5.82
N CYS A 50 5.12 10.33 -6.70
CA CYS A 50 5.04 10.60 -8.13
C CYS A 50 6.38 10.55 -8.88
N ARG A 51 7.40 9.88 -8.33
CA ARG A 51 8.73 9.73 -8.95
C ARG A 51 8.83 8.55 -9.91
N SER A 52 7.78 7.73 -10.00
CA SER A 52 7.72 6.55 -10.86
C SER A 52 6.63 6.68 -11.93
N GLN A 53 6.74 5.86 -12.98
CA GLN A 53 5.61 5.59 -13.87
C GLN A 53 4.55 4.80 -13.08
N LEU A 54 3.27 5.10 -13.34
CA LEU A 54 2.16 4.40 -12.69
C LEU A 54 1.55 3.41 -13.66
N ASP A 55 1.49 2.15 -13.26
CA ASP A 55 0.82 1.05 -13.98
C ASP A 55 0.01 0.22 -12.98
N ASN A 56 -1.30 0.13 -13.17
CA ASN A 56 -2.19 -0.51 -12.20
C ASN A 56 -1.96 -2.02 -12.11
N ALA A 57 -1.71 -2.70 -13.23
CA ALA A 57 -1.47 -4.13 -13.27
C ALA A 57 -0.19 -4.50 -12.51
N TYR A 58 0.88 -3.73 -12.72
CA TYR A 58 2.15 -3.88 -12.01
C TYR A 58 1.98 -3.72 -10.49
N PHE A 59 1.38 -2.62 -10.02
CA PHE A 59 1.24 -2.38 -8.58
C PHE A 59 0.25 -3.35 -7.92
N HIS A 60 -0.80 -3.77 -8.64
CA HIS A 60 -1.70 -4.82 -8.16
C HIS A 60 -0.97 -6.16 -8.00
N ALA A 61 -0.19 -6.58 -9.00
CA ALA A 61 0.59 -7.82 -8.95
C ALA A 61 1.64 -7.77 -7.82
N TYR A 62 2.39 -6.68 -7.72
CA TYR A 62 3.39 -6.47 -6.68
C TYR A 62 2.81 -6.59 -5.26
N LEU A 63 1.67 -5.94 -5.01
CA LEU A 63 1.02 -6.00 -3.69
C LEU A 63 0.39 -7.37 -3.43
N THR A 64 -0.14 -8.02 -4.47
CA THR A 64 -0.70 -9.37 -4.35
C THR A 64 0.38 -10.40 -3.99
N GLU A 65 1.55 -10.31 -4.64
CA GLU A 65 2.70 -11.16 -4.36
C GLU A 65 3.25 -10.90 -2.94
N SER A 66 3.29 -9.63 -2.52
CA SER A 66 3.89 -9.23 -1.25
C SER A 66 3.00 -9.49 -0.03
N PHE A 67 1.69 -9.26 -0.16
CA PHE A 67 0.76 -9.21 0.97
C PHE A 67 -0.45 -10.15 0.82
N GLY A 68 -0.55 -10.87 -0.30
CA GLY A 68 -1.73 -11.64 -0.64
C GLY A 68 -2.82 -10.81 -1.33
N PRO A 69 -3.98 -11.42 -1.63
CA PRO A 69 -5.03 -10.76 -2.41
C PRO A 69 -5.57 -9.51 -1.73
N ALA A 70 -6.05 -8.55 -2.53
CA ALA A 70 -6.75 -7.38 -2.03
C ALA A 70 -7.96 -7.80 -1.17
N TYR A 71 -8.12 -7.17 0.00
CA TYR A 71 -9.20 -7.53 0.94
C TYR A 71 -10.53 -6.87 0.58
N LYS A 72 -10.51 -5.81 -0.23
CA LYS A 72 -11.71 -5.21 -0.82
C LYS A 72 -11.41 -4.50 -2.13
N ARG A 73 -12.47 -4.25 -2.89
CA ARG A 73 -12.47 -3.43 -4.11
C ARG A 73 -13.57 -2.39 -4.01
N GLU A 74 -13.18 -1.11 -3.96
CA GLU A 74 -14.11 -0.01 -3.70
C GLU A 74 -13.54 1.31 -4.23
N GLY A 75 -14.40 2.16 -4.82
CA GLY A 75 -14.00 3.49 -5.30
C GLY A 75 -13.03 3.46 -6.49
N GLY A 76 -13.12 2.44 -7.34
CA GLY A 76 -12.21 2.23 -8.47
C GLY A 76 -10.80 1.85 -8.04
N ALA A 77 -10.65 1.13 -6.92
CA ALA A 77 -9.37 0.63 -6.44
C ALA A 77 -9.46 -0.71 -5.73
N TYR A 78 -8.35 -1.44 -5.81
CA TYR A 78 -8.03 -2.58 -4.96
C TYR A 78 -7.36 -2.08 -3.69
N TRP A 79 -7.77 -2.63 -2.55
CA TRP A 79 -7.27 -2.26 -1.23
C TRP A 79 -6.52 -3.42 -0.59
N PHE A 80 -5.30 -3.15 -0.14
CA PHE A 80 -4.41 -4.11 0.49
C PHE A 80 -4.13 -3.68 1.92
N ARG A 81 -4.23 -4.61 2.87
CA ARG A 81 -3.68 -4.41 4.22
C ARG A 81 -2.19 -4.68 4.17
N THR A 82 -1.41 -3.82 4.81
CA THR A 82 0.04 -3.96 4.82
C THR A 82 0.55 -3.87 6.24
N GLU A 83 1.53 -4.69 6.59
CA GLU A 83 2.33 -4.52 7.79
C GLU A 83 3.70 -3.98 7.35
N ALA A 84 3.70 -2.69 6.98
CA ALA A 84 4.87 -2.00 6.42
C ALA A 84 5.07 -0.63 7.08
N SER A 85 6.20 0.01 6.80
CA SER A 85 6.47 1.38 7.23
C SER A 85 7.13 2.19 6.13
N LEU A 86 6.76 3.46 6.03
CA LEU A 86 7.36 4.43 5.11
C LEU A 86 7.72 5.69 5.89
N TRP A 87 8.96 6.15 5.72
CA TRP A 87 9.46 7.39 6.34
C TRP A 87 9.22 7.47 7.86
N GLY A 88 9.28 6.33 8.55
CA GLY A 88 9.07 6.25 10.00
C GLY A 88 7.60 6.14 10.44
N SER A 89 6.64 6.09 9.52
CA SER A 89 5.22 5.93 9.83
C SER A 89 4.71 4.57 9.36
N LYS A 90 3.84 3.93 10.16
CA LYS A 90 3.20 2.66 9.79
C LYS A 90 2.23 2.88 8.63
N VAL A 91 2.28 2.01 7.62
CA VAL A 91 1.33 1.99 6.51
C VAL A 91 0.23 1.00 6.85
N GLU A 92 -0.98 1.49 7.04
CA GLU A 92 -2.14 0.65 7.36
C GLU A 92 -2.67 -0.05 6.11
N GLN A 93 -2.82 0.71 5.03
CA GLN A 93 -3.45 0.27 3.79
C GLN A 93 -2.75 0.88 2.59
N VAL A 94 -2.66 0.11 1.52
CA VAL A 94 -2.25 0.58 0.19
C VAL A 94 -3.40 0.37 -0.78
N MET A 95 -3.63 1.35 -1.64
CA MET A 95 -4.69 1.36 -2.64
C MET A 95 -4.06 1.50 -4.02
N VAL A 96 -4.54 0.72 -4.99
CA VAL A 96 -4.14 0.82 -6.39
C VAL A 96 -5.39 0.93 -7.24
N SER A 97 -5.40 1.88 -8.19
CA SER A 97 -6.48 2.03 -9.15
C SER A 97 -6.81 0.71 -9.85
N ASP A 98 -8.08 0.40 -10.04
CA ASP A 98 -8.50 -0.73 -10.85
C ASP A 98 -8.72 -0.32 -12.33
N ASP A 99 -9.34 -1.20 -13.10
CA ASP A 99 -9.69 -0.99 -14.51
C ASP A 99 -10.81 0.06 -14.71
N THR A 100 -11.68 0.25 -13.72
CA THR A 100 -12.83 1.19 -13.78
C THR A 100 -12.43 2.64 -13.53
N SER A 101 -11.25 2.89 -12.95
CA SER A 101 -10.79 4.27 -12.68
C SER A 101 -10.38 5.00 -13.97
N ALA A 102 -10.74 6.28 -14.09
CA ALA A 102 -10.30 7.16 -15.18
C ALA A 102 -8.80 7.54 -15.08
N VAL A 103 -8.19 7.31 -13.91
CA VAL A 103 -6.78 7.63 -13.63
C VAL A 103 -6.06 6.40 -13.11
N VAL A 104 -4.76 6.33 -13.35
CA VAL A 104 -3.87 5.36 -12.70
C VAL A 104 -3.35 5.99 -11.42
N PHE A 105 -3.55 5.34 -10.28
CA PHE A 105 -3.09 5.87 -9.00
C PHE A 105 -2.57 4.79 -8.05
N VAL A 106 -1.68 5.23 -7.16
CA VAL A 106 -1.26 4.51 -5.96
C VAL A 106 -1.47 5.45 -4.78
N ALA A 107 -2.10 4.94 -3.72
CA ALA A 107 -2.33 5.68 -2.48
C ALA A 107 -1.99 4.82 -1.26
N ALA A 108 -1.71 5.46 -0.13
CA ALA A 108 -1.49 4.80 1.14
C ALA A 108 -2.10 5.58 2.29
N ILE A 109 -2.63 4.87 3.29
CA ILE A 109 -3.05 5.42 4.58
C ILE A 109 -1.92 5.14 5.58
N LEU A 110 -1.43 6.21 6.23
CA LEU A 110 -0.35 6.14 7.20
C LEU A 110 -0.81 6.63 8.57
N GLU A 111 -0.31 5.97 9.62
CA GLU A 111 -0.55 6.31 11.02
C GLU A 111 0.28 7.52 11.46
N ALA A 112 0.06 8.65 10.79
CA ALA A 112 0.63 9.95 11.09
C ALA A 112 -0.31 11.04 10.58
N LYS A 113 -0.30 12.21 11.23
CA LYS A 113 -1.05 13.36 10.71
C LYS A 113 -0.40 13.91 9.44
N PRO A 114 -1.15 14.57 8.53
CA PRO A 114 -0.59 15.14 7.31
C PRO A 114 0.62 16.06 7.48
N ASP A 115 0.69 16.85 8.56
CA ASP A 115 1.82 17.74 8.83
C ASP A 115 3.04 16.98 9.37
N GLU A 116 2.82 15.93 10.16
CA GLU A 116 3.87 15.01 10.63
C GLU A 116 4.44 14.22 9.45
N LEU A 117 3.57 13.67 8.60
CA LEU A 117 3.98 12.95 7.39
C LEU A 117 4.79 13.85 6.46
N GLU A 118 4.37 15.10 6.22
CA GLU A 118 5.14 16.06 5.42
C GLU A 118 6.57 16.23 5.99
N LYS A 119 6.70 16.42 7.31
CA LYS A 119 8.00 16.60 7.96
C LYS A 119 8.87 15.37 7.80
N SER A 120 8.31 14.18 8.01
CA SER A 120 9.01 12.90 7.86
C SER A 120 9.47 12.64 6.42
N VAL A 121 8.60 12.89 5.43
CA VAL A 121 8.97 12.75 4.01
C VAL A 121 10.07 13.74 3.63
N ARG A 122 9.98 14.99 4.09
CA ARG A 122 11.03 15.99 3.84
C ARG A 122 12.36 15.55 4.45
N ALA A 123 12.36 15.07 5.69
CA ALA A 123 13.57 14.61 6.37
C ALA A 123 14.19 13.38 5.69
N ALA A 124 13.36 12.43 5.24
CA ALA A 124 13.85 11.18 4.67
C ALA A 124 14.32 11.30 3.22
N VAL A 125 13.63 12.09 2.38
CA VAL A 125 13.86 12.10 0.91
C VAL A 125 13.86 13.48 0.28
N GLY A 126 13.84 14.54 1.09
CA GLY A 126 13.95 15.93 0.63
C GLY A 126 12.74 16.47 -0.12
N THR A 127 11.63 15.73 -0.25
CA THR A 127 10.44 16.21 -0.99
C THR A 127 9.67 17.23 -0.15
N PRO A 128 9.54 18.49 -0.57
CA PRO A 128 8.66 19.43 0.09
C PRO A 128 7.21 19.21 -0.34
N PHE A 129 6.30 19.29 0.63
CA PHE A 129 4.88 19.53 0.38
C PHE A 129 4.52 20.95 0.81
N ARG A 130 3.48 21.51 0.19
CA ARG A 130 2.95 22.84 0.47
C ARG A 130 1.43 22.75 0.57
N ALA A 131 0.82 23.44 1.51
CA ALA A 131 -0.63 23.57 1.57
C ALA A 131 -1.14 24.21 0.27
N ALA A 132 -2.18 23.62 -0.31
CA ALA A 132 -2.79 24.09 -1.55
C ALA A 132 -3.66 25.35 -1.31
N ASP A 133 -4.16 25.52 -0.10
CA ASP A 133 -5.02 26.63 0.32
C ASP A 133 -4.90 26.87 1.85
N GLY A 134 -5.65 27.87 2.35
CA GLY A 134 -5.73 28.22 3.77
C GLY A 134 -6.89 27.56 4.53
N SER A 135 -7.48 26.48 4.00
CA SER A 135 -8.57 25.78 4.69
C SER A 135 -8.08 25.10 5.98
N ARG A 136 -9.02 24.67 6.84
CA ARG A 136 -8.70 23.98 8.09
C ARG A 136 -7.95 22.66 7.88
N TYR A 137 -8.23 21.96 6.78
CA TYR A 137 -7.64 20.66 6.44
C TYR A 137 -7.13 20.69 4.99
N PRO A 138 -6.08 21.49 4.71
CA PRO A 138 -5.67 21.74 3.34
C PRO A 138 -5.02 20.49 2.76
N LEU A 139 -5.30 20.23 1.49
CA LEU A 139 -4.49 19.30 0.72
C LEU A 139 -3.07 19.84 0.64
N ARG A 140 -2.07 18.96 0.79
CA ARG A 140 -0.66 19.34 0.72
C ARG A 140 -0.08 18.72 -0.54
N LYS A 141 0.50 19.52 -1.42
CA LYS A 141 0.99 19.08 -2.74
C LYS A 141 2.50 19.24 -2.83
N SER A 142 3.14 18.30 -3.51
CA SER A 142 4.56 18.38 -3.88
C SER A 142 4.70 18.77 -5.35
N ILE A 143 5.87 19.31 -5.73
CA ILE A 143 6.17 19.67 -7.12
C ILE A 143 5.97 18.48 -8.09
N PRO A 144 6.40 17.24 -7.78
CA PRO A 144 6.17 16.09 -8.67
C PRO A 144 4.70 15.67 -8.83
N GLY A 145 3.77 16.24 -8.05
CA GLY A 145 2.33 15.96 -8.14
C GLY A 145 1.77 15.05 -7.05
N SER A 146 2.59 14.56 -6.12
CA SER A 146 2.10 13.80 -4.97
C SER A 146 1.29 14.70 -4.05
N THR A 147 0.19 14.17 -3.48
CA THR A 147 -0.71 14.88 -2.59
C THR A 147 -0.88 14.14 -1.27
N ILE A 148 -0.83 14.86 -0.15
CA ILE A 148 -1.18 14.41 1.19
C ILE A 148 -2.51 15.06 1.59
N ALA A 149 -3.44 14.25 2.08
CA ALA A 149 -4.76 14.66 2.57
C ALA A 149 -5.01 14.09 3.98
N TYR A 150 -5.95 14.69 4.71
CA TYR A 150 -6.48 14.09 5.92
C TYR A 150 -7.34 12.86 5.58
N ALA A 151 -7.18 11.80 6.37
CA ALA A 151 -8.04 10.63 6.37
C ALA A 151 -8.42 10.35 7.83
N ASN A 152 -9.46 11.03 8.32
CA ASN A 152 -9.78 11.13 9.74
C ASN A 152 -8.61 11.72 10.55
N ASP A 153 -8.09 10.99 11.52
CA ASP A 153 -6.93 11.31 12.35
C ASP A 153 -5.59 10.89 11.71
N LYS A 154 -5.64 10.24 10.54
CA LYS A 154 -4.50 9.73 9.77
C LYS A 154 -4.23 10.57 8.53
N SER A 155 -3.19 10.21 7.80
CA SER A 155 -2.84 10.82 6.52
C SER A 155 -3.06 9.84 5.39
N LYS A 156 -3.56 10.36 4.27
CA LYS A 156 -3.60 9.67 2.99
C LYS A 156 -2.65 10.37 2.03
N ILE A 157 -1.62 9.68 1.57
CA ILE A 157 -0.73 10.15 0.50
C ILE A 157 -1.06 9.42 -0.78
N TYR A 158 -1.05 10.11 -1.92
CA TYR A 158 -1.31 9.50 -3.21
C TYR A 158 -0.61 10.20 -4.36
N CYS A 159 -0.33 9.42 -5.40
CA CYS A 159 0.00 9.90 -6.73
C CYS A 159 -1.07 9.42 -7.71
N ALA A 160 -1.56 10.33 -8.54
CA ALA A 160 -2.51 10.00 -9.60
C ALA A 160 -2.05 10.61 -10.93
N LYS A 161 -2.12 9.83 -11.99
CA LYS A 161 -1.81 10.24 -13.37
C LYS A 161 -2.97 9.82 -14.28
N PHE A 162 -3.28 10.63 -15.28
CA PHE A 162 -4.26 10.23 -16.28
C PHE A 162 -3.74 9.04 -17.07
N LYS A 163 -4.64 8.09 -17.40
CA LYS A 163 -4.34 7.07 -18.41
C LYS A 163 -3.98 7.81 -19.71
N PRO A 164 -2.91 7.41 -20.44
CA PRO A 164 -2.63 7.98 -21.74
C PRO A 164 -3.91 7.86 -22.58
N LEU A 165 -4.40 8.97 -23.13
CA LEU A 165 -5.45 8.91 -24.13
C LEU A 165 -4.90 8.01 -25.25
N SER A 166 -5.64 6.96 -25.59
CA SER A 166 -5.38 6.16 -26.79
C SER A 166 -5.72 7.01 -28.02
N GLY A 167 -4.91 8.04 -28.27
CA GLY A 167 -4.89 8.82 -29.50
C GLY A 167 -3.61 8.47 -30.29
N PRO A 168 -3.62 8.56 -31.62
CA PRO A 168 -2.41 8.35 -32.41
C PRO A 168 -1.33 9.32 -31.91
N GLN A 169 -0.22 8.77 -31.41
CA GLN A 169 0.95 9.57 -31.04
C GLN A 169 1.42 10.30 -32.30
N SER A 170 1.29 11.62 -32.36
CA SER A 170 1.93 12.42 -33.40
C SER A 170 3.44 12.36 -33.18
N THR A 171 4.09 11.42 -33.84
CA THR A 171 5.54 11.32 -33.96
C THR A 171 6.11 12.70 -34.31
N PRO A 172 7.12 13.22 -33.60
CA PRO A 172 7.80 14.43 -34.02
C PRO A 172 8.38 14.17 -35.42
N GLN A 173 7.90 14.90 -36.43
CA GLN A 173 8.50 14.85 -37.75
C GLN A 173 9.95 15.35 -37.61
N SER A 174 10.88 14.42 -37.77
CA SER A 174 12.29 14.69 -37.93
C SER A 174 12.43 15.60 -39.15
N ILE A 175 12.66 16.90 -38.90
CA ILE A 175 13.10 17.84 -39.92
C ILE A 175 14.44 17.32 -40.41
N ARG A 176 14.47 16.93 -41.69
CA ARG A 176 15.66 16.51 -42.43
C ARG A 176 15.93 17.58 -43.48
#